data_AF-A0A7Y5C4V1-F1
#
_entry.id   AF-A0A7Y5C4V1-F1
#
_cell.length_a   1.000
_cell.length_b   1.000
_cell.length_c   1.000
_cell.angle_alpha   90.00
_cell.angle_beta   90.00
_cell.angle_gamma   90.00
#
_symmetry.space_group_name_H-M   'P 1'
#
loop_
_entity.id
_entity.type
_entity.pdbx_description
1 polymer ?
#
loop_
_entity_poly.entity_id
_entity_poly.type
_entity_poly.pdbx_seq_one_letter_code
_entity_poly.pdbx_strand_id
1 'polypeptide(L)'
;MPVSTSVHITHCLRYIINMRPRSILDIGCGFGMWGFLSRMYLDVAEERVQPADWKLRVDGLELFEPYIQTHQRALYSNIFIGDVRELAPKVENYELIIAGDVIEHLDKDDGETVIEQLYDKATRALLVNIPLGEGWEHPERHGNPGELHRSQWYIEDFHPYPNIAETFTLPAGAYGSFFCPKDCPTDERVLGLLSLADRRKNEGRIERALKYARKARSLDPAHQETVLFLVDTLLGNRQTNEAIDLLRAAITQSPGFHYAYIALARILRATNNTPEAQRIAQQLLALPNVAPDLHAQAELLLV
;
A
#
# COMPACT_ATOMS: atom_id res chain seq x y z
N MET A 1 -4.28 18.88 8.76
CA MET A 1 -5.10 20.11 8.55
C MET A 1 -6.45 20.00 9.27
N PRO A 2 -7.06 21.08 9.83
CA PRO A 2 -8.33 20.98 10.56
C PRO A 2 -9.55 20.73 9.66
N VAL A 3 -9.45 20.96 8.35
CA VAL A 3 -10.58 20.88 7.40
C VAL A 3 -10.08 20.31 6.06
N SER A 4 -10.80 19.32 5.51
CA SER A 4 -10.55 18.82 4.15
C SER A 4 -11.20 19.71 3.08
N THR A 5 -10.64 19.70 1.88
CA THR A 5 -11.21 20.43 0.73
C THR A 5 -12.59 19.91 0.32
N SER A 6 -13.48 20.79 -0.15
CA SER A 6 -14.86 20.43 -0.46
C SER A 6 -15.02 19.60 -1.74
N VAL A 7 -14.03 19.60 -2.63
CA VAL A 7 -14.16 19.06 -4.00
C VAL A 7 -14.38 17.54 -4.04
N HIS A 8 -13.86 16.80 -3.06
CA HIS A 8 -13.97 15.34 -3.02
C HIS A 8 -15.13 14.83 -2.16
N ILE A 9 -15.86 15.70 -1.44
CA ILE A 9 -16.89 15.27 -0.47
C ILE A 9 -17.94 14.36 -1.10
N THR A 10 -18.56 14.79 -2.21
CA THR A 10 -19.59 14.00 -2.90
C THR A 10 -19.03 12.68 -3.44
N HIS A 11 -17.81 12.69 -3.95
CA HIS A 11 -17.12 11.50 -4.46
C HIS A 11 -16.94 10.47 -3.34
N CYS A 12 -16.38 10.88 -2.19
CA CYS A 12 -16.20 10.02 -1.02
C CYS A 12 -17.53 9.51 -0.45
N LEU A 13 -18.53 10.38 -0.32
CA LEU A 13 -19.83 10.00 0.23
C LEU A 13 -20.53 8.93 -0.59
N ARG A 14 -20.39 8.95 -1.92
CA ARG A 14 -20.91 7.88 -2.78
C ARG A 14 -20.41 6.50 -2.31
N TYR A 15 -19.13 6.37 -1.96
CA TYR A 15 -18.59 5.09 -1.49
C TYR A 15 -19.02 4.76 -0.07
N ILE A 16 -18.98 5.73 0.85
CA ILE A 16 -19.40 5.55 2.24
C ILE A 16 -20.86 5.07 2.30
N ILE A 17 -21.76 5.75 1.59
CA ILE A 17 -23.20 5.47 1.58
C ILE A 17 -23.50 4.13 0.92
N ASN A 18 -22.83 3.79 -0.18
CA ASN A 18 -23.06 2.49 -0.85
C ASN A 18 -22.46 1.33 -0.04
N MET A 19 -21.31 1.53 0.59
CA MET A 19 -20.66 0.50 1.39
C MET A 19 -21.44 0.21 2.69
N ARG A 20 -22.00 1.25 3.32
CA ARG A 20 -22.68 1.17 4.61
C ARG A 20 -21.84 0.45 5.67
N PRO A 21 -20.61 0.94 5.96
CA PRO A 21 -19.75 0.32 6.96
C PRO A 21 -20.42 0.38 8.34
N ARG A 22 -20.17 -0.62 9.18
CA ARG A 22 -20.61 -0.60 10.60
C ARG A 22 -19.60 0.06 11.53
N SER A 23 -18.35 0.20 11.09
CA SER A 23 -17.30 0.87 11.84
C SER A 23 -16.42 1.70 10.90
N ILE A 24 -16.16 2.94 11.29
CA ILE A 24 -15.31 3.90 10.59
C ILE A 24 -14.22 4.39 11.55
N LEU A 25 -12.98 4.39 11.08
CA LEU A 25 -11.89 5.15 11.69
C LEU A 25 -11.52 6.33 10.80
N ASP A 26 -11.61 7.53 11.34
CA ASP A 26 -11.29 8.80 10.67
C ASP A 26 -9.94 9.32 11.18
N ILE A 27 -8.90 9.17 10.36
CA ILE A 27 -7.53 9.57 10.66
C ILE A 27 -7.37 11.04 10.29
N GLY A 28 -6.91 11.86 11.24
CA GLY A 28 -6.85 13.32 11.12
C GLY A 28 -8.24 13.94 11.18
N CYS A 29 -9.08 13.49 12.11
CA CYS A 29 -10.51 13.85 12.11
C CYS A 29 -10.77 15.36 12.21
N GLY A 30 -9.81 16.17 12.70
CA GLY A 30 -9.86 17.62 12.64
C GLY A 30 -11.17 18.19 13.15
N PHE A 31 -11.87 18.97 12.32
CA PHE A 31 -13.16 19.58 12.65
C PHE A 31 -14.34 18.59 12.71
N GLY A 32 -14.15 17.32 12.36
CA GLY A 32 -15.14 16.26 12.53
C GLY A 32 -16.07 16.03 11.32
N MET A 33 -15.65 16.46 10.13
CA MET A 33 -16.49 16.41 8.93
C MET A 33 -16.93 14.98 8.56
N TRP A 34 -15.99 14.03 8.50
CA TRP A 34 -16.33 12.66 8.10
C TRP A 34 -17.20 11.96 9.13
N GLY A 35 -16.98 12.21 10.42
CA GLY A 35 -17.86 11.71 11.47
C GLY A 35 -19.27 12.27 11.34
N PHE A 36 -19.42 13.58 11.14
CA PHE A 36 -20.73 14.20 10.93
C PHE A 36 -21.46 13.64 9.71
N LEU A 37 -20.81 13.60 8.55
CA LEU A 37 -21.44 13.12 7.32
C LEU A 37 -21.78 11.62 7.40
N SER A 38 -20.91 10.81 8.02
CA SER A 38 -21.17 9.38 8.21
C SER A 38 -22.38 9.16 9.12
N ARG A 39 -22.50 9.90 10.23
CA ARG A 39 -23.69 9.88 11.09
C ARG A 39 -24.95 10.29 10.33
N MET A 40 -24.86 11.37 9.57
CA MET A 40 -25.99 11.89 8.80
C MET A 40 -26.57 10.83 7.86
N TYR A 41 -25.72 10.16 7.09
CA TYR A 41 -26.20 9.25 6.05
C TYR A 41 -26.34 7.79 6.47
N LEU A 42 -25.67 7.35 7.55
CA LEU A 42 -25.70 5.94 7.98
C LEU A 42 -26.47 5.71 9.27
N ASP A 43 -26.80 6.77 10.03
CA ASP A 43 -27.70 6.69 11.19
C ASP A 43 -28.95 7.57 10.98
N VAL A 44 -28.79 8.87 10.79
CA VAL A 44 -29.93 9.82 10.78
C VAL A 44 -30.86 9.57 9.59
N ALA A 45 -30.31 9.35 8.40
CA ALA A 45 -31.08 8.98 7.20
C ALA A 45 -31.79 7.62 7.33
N GLU A 46 -31.39 6.82 8.32
CA GLU A 46 -31.98 5.52 8.67
C GLU A 46 -32.87 5.61 9.91
N GLU A 47 -33.42 6.81 10.15
CA GLU A 47 -34.37 7.14 11.22
C GLU A 47 -33.80 7.03 12.65
N ARG A 48 -32.48 6.85 12.80
CA ARG A 48 -31.77 6.89 14.09
C ARG A 48 -31.28 8.30 14.37
N VAL A 49 -32.21 9.19 14.71
CA VAL A 49 -31.91 10.63 14.86
C VAL A 49 -31.11 10.92 16.13
N GLN A 50 -31.45 10.26 17.24
CA GLN A 50 -30.82 10.55 18.54
C GLN A 50 -29.55 9.73 18.74
N PRO A 51 -28.53 10.26 19.45
CA PRO A 51 -27.30 9.52 19.75
C PRO A 51 -27.51 8.15 20.40
N ALA A 52 -28.56 8.00 21.22
CA ALA A 52 -28.93 6.74 21.86
C ALA A 52 -29.35 5.65 20.86
N ASP A 53 -29.82 6.03 19.68
CA ASP A 53 -30.30 5.10 18.65
C ASP A 53 -29.20 4.72 17.66
N TRP A 54 -28.10 5.49 17.59
CA TRP A 54 -27.03 5.32 16.62
C TRP A 54 -26.39 3.92 16.71
N LYS A 55 -26.19 3.31 15.53
CA LYS A 55 -25.60 1.97 15.40
C LYS A 55 -24.22 1.98 14.78
N LEU A 56 -23.88 3.01 14.01
CA LEU A 56 -22.54 3.15 13.45
C LEU A 56 -21.53 3.37 14.59
N ARG A 57 -20.37 2.73 14.52
CA ARG A 57 -19.22 3.14 15.32
C ARG A 57 -18.36 4.09 14.50
N VAL A 58 -18.10 5.29 15.00
CA VAL A 58 -17.21 6.25 14.35
C VAL A 58 -16.14 6.66 15.34
N ASP A 59 -14.91 6.20 15.14
CA ASP A 59 -13.78 6.62 15.96
C ASP A 59 -12.90 7.62 15.18
N GLY A 60 -12.31 8.57 15.88
CA GLY A 60 -11.39 9.55 15.34
C GLY A 60 -9.98 9.34 15.88
N LEU A 61 -8.97 9.65 15.08
CA LEU A 61 -7.58 9.73 15.52
C LEU A 61 -7.06 11.11 15.14
N GLU A 62 -6.58 11.88 16.11
CA GLU A 62 -6.09 13.24 15.90
C GLU A 62 -4.74 13.44 16.60
N LEU A 63 -3.77 14.01 15.90
CA LEU A 63 -2.48 14.34 16.47
C LEU A 63 -2.58 15.55 17.40
N PHE A 64 -3.37 16.56 17.00
CA PHE A 64 -3.42 17.85 17.67
C PHE A 64 -4.70 18.02 18.48
N GLU A 65 -4.65 17.62 19.76
CA GLU A 65 -5.79 17.71 20.70
C GLU A 65 -6.52 19.06 20.72
N PRO A 66 -5.85 20.24 20.62
CA PRO A 66 -6.54 21.52 20.64
C PRO A 66 -7.58 21.73 19.52
N TYR A 67 -7.57 20.95 18.44
CA TYR A 67 -8.63 20.98 17.43
C TYR A 67 -9.93 20.31 17.89
N ILE A 68 -9.87 19.42 18.89
CA ILE A 68 -11.01 18.64 19.35
C ILE A 68 -11.87 19.46 20.31
N GLN A 69 -13.07 19.80 19.88
CA GLN A 69 -14.07 20.56 20.62
C GLN A 69 -15.27 19.68 20.98
N THR A 70 -16.28 20.32 21.57
CA THR A 70 -17.50 19.64 22.06
C THR A 70 -18.28 18.96 20.93
N HIS A 71 -18.30 19.52 19.71
CA HIS A 71 -19.08 18.95 18.62
C HIS A 71 -18.49 17.64 18.09
N GLN A 72 -17.17 17.51 17.96
CA GLN A 72 -16.58 16.22 17.61
C GLN A 72 -16.87 15.19 18.71
N ARG A 73 -16.72 15.56 19.99
CA ARG A 73 -17.02 14.67 21.13
C ARG A 73 -18.49 14.23 21.18
N ALA A 74 -19.40 15.00 20.59
CA ALA A 74 -20.81 14.63 20.47
C ALA A 74 -21.10 13.69 19.27
N LEU A 75 -20.21 13.64 18.27
CA LEU A 75 -20.41 12.88 17.03
C LEU A 75 -19.66 11.54 17.00
N TYR A 76 -18.44 11.54 17.52
CA TYR A 76 -17.54 10.38 17.52
C TYR A 76 -17.79 9.49 18.73
N SER A 77 -17.74 8.18 18.52
CA SER A 77 -17.79 7.16 19.56
C SER A 77 -16.57 7.25 20.48
N ASN A 78 -15.38 7.39 19.90
CA ASN A 78 -14.13 7.67 20.62
C ASN A 78 -13.24 8.61 19.79
N ILE A 79 -12.36 9.35 20.45
CA ILE A 79 -11.31 10.14 19.80
C ILE A 79 -9.98 9.80 20.47
N PHE A 80 -9.07 9.22 19.71
CA PHE A 80 -7.72 8.89 20.13
C PHE A 80 -6.79 10.07 19.83
N ILE A 81 -6.11 10.58 20.86
CA ILE A 81 -5.14 11.67 20.70
C ILE A 81 -3.73 11.07 20.61
N GLY A 82 -3.04 11.33 19.51
CA GLY A 82 -1.63 10.95 19.34
C GLY A 82 -1.22 10.71 17.89
N ASP A 83 0.05 10.32 17.74
CA ASP A 83 0.65 10.10 16.42
C ASP A 83 0.12 8.83 15.76
N VAL A 84 -0.30 8.96 14.50
CA VAL A 84 -0.83 7.84 13.70
C VAL A 84 0.18 6.70 13.57
N ARG A 85 1.49 6.98 13.53
CA ARG A 85 2.56 5.97 13.45
C ARG A 85 2.58 5.07 14.68
N GLU A 86 2.21 5.61 15.84
CA GLU A 86 2.19 4.87 17.10
C GLU A 86 0.84 4.21 17.39
N LEU A 87 -0.24 4.84 16.96
CA LEU A 87 -1.60 4.44 17.29
C LEU A 87 -2.23 3.51 16.26
N ALA A 88 -1.93 3.66 14.96
CA ALA A 88 -2.49 2.79 13.91
C ALA A 88 -2.24 1.28 14.14
N PRO A 89 -1.08 0.83 14.68
CA PRO A 89 -0.90 -0.58 15.02
C PRO A 89 -1.79 -1.06 16.18
N LYS A 90 -2.16 -0.17 17.10
CA LYS A 90 -2.82 -0.47 18.38
C LYS A 90 -4.35 -0.43 18.29
N VAL A 91 -4.91 0.27 17.31
CA VAL A 91 -6.36 0.31 17.12
C VAL A 91 -6.90 -1.02 16.61
N GLU A 92 -8.19 -1.26 16.84
CA GLU A 92 -8.91 -2.41 16.27
C GLU A 92 -9.03 -2.29 14.74
N ASN A 93 -9.58 -3.34 14.12
CA ASN A 93 -9.90 -3.32 12.70
C ASN A 93 -11.23 -2.59 12.46
N TYR A 94 -11.34 -1.88 11.33
CA TYR A 94 -12.55 -1.15 10.95
C TYR A 94 -13.04 -1.61 9.58
N GLU A 95 -14.34 -1.48 9.31
CA GLU A 95 -14.88 -1.76 7.98
C GLU A 95 -14.37 -0.75 6.95
N LEU A 96 -14.39 0.54 7.31
CA LEU A 96 -13.81 1.62 6.53
C LEU A 96 -12.78 2.39 7.37
N ILE A 97 -11.64 2.69 6.78
CA ILE A 97 -10.70 3.67 7.31
C ILE A 97 -10.61 4.83 6.33
N ILE A 98 -10.69 6.06 6.84
CA ILE A 98 -10.55 7.30 6.07
C ILE A 98 -9.26 7.97 6.52
N ALA A 99 -8.39 8.32 5.58
CA ALA A 99 -7.19 9.11 5.82
C ALA A 99 -7.21 10.31 4.88
N GLY A 100 -7.69 11.46 5.38
CA GLY A 100 -7.79 12.69 4.60
C GLY A 100 -6.80 13.74 5.08
N ASP A 101 -5.91 14.19 4.20
CA ASP A 101 -4.96 15.28 4.45
C ASP A 101 -4.07 15.03 5.70
N VAL A 102 -3.49 13.82 5.77
CA VAL A 102 -2.64 13.36 6.88
C VAL A 102 -1.30 12.83 6.40
N ILE A 103 -1.29 12.04 5.33
CA ILE A 103 -0.11 11.25 4.95
C ILE A 103 1.02 12.13 4.42
N GLU A 104 0.69 13.22 3.72
CA GLU A 104 1.62 14.22 3.21
C GLU A 104 2.41 14.94 4.32
N HIS A 105 1.88 14.94 5.55
CA HIS A 105 2.54 15.51 6.72
C HIS A 105 3.60 14.60 7.33
N LEU A 106 3.72 13.36 6.85
CA LEU A 106 4.74 12.41 7.26
C LEU A 106 5.90 12.41 6.26
N ASP A 107 7.10 12.06 6.74
CA ASP A 107 8.19 11.73 5.82
C ASP A 107 7.77 10.57 4.93
N LYS A 108 8.24 10.53 3.68
CA LYS A 108 7.72 9.61 2.64
C LYS A 108 7.68 8.15 3.10
N ASP A 109 8.75 7.75 3.78
CA ASP A 109 8.95 6.39 4.30
C ASP A 109 7.98 6.03 5.44
N ASP A 110 7.68 6.99 6.31
CA ASP A 110 6.69 6.84 7.37
C ASP A 110 5.27 6.79 6.80
N GLY A 111 4.96 7.70 5.87
CA GLY A 111 3.65 7.75 5.22
C GLY A 111 3.31 6.47 4.46
N GLU A 112 4.29 5.88 3.76
CA GLU A 112 4.16 4.57 3.14
C GLU A 112 3.83 3.44 4.13
N THR A 113 4.54 3.44 5.27
CA THR A 113 4.32 2.44 6.32
C THR A 113 2.94 2.60 6.93
N VAL A 114 2.51 3.84 7.15
CA VAL A 114 1.19 4.16 7.69
C VAL A 114 0.10 3.74 6.70
N ILE A 115 0.19 4.06 5.40
CA ILE A 115 -0.82 3.61 4.43
C ILE A 115 -0.91 2.07 4.42
N GLU A 116 0.21 1.35 4.45
CA GLU A 116 0.18 -0.12 4.50
C GLU A 116 -0.55 -0.62 5.75
N GLN A 117 -0.25 -0.05 6.92
CA GLN A 117 -0.90 -0.40 8.18
C GLN A 117 -2.40 -0.09 8.17
N LEU A 118 -2.78 1.11 7.71
CA LEU A 118 -4.18 1.51 7.60
C LEU A 118 -4.91 0.61 6.61
N TYR A 119 -4.30 0.27 5.48
CA TYR A 119 -4.87 -0.68 4.55
C TYR A 119 -5.06 -2.03 5.24
N ASP A 120 -4.05 -2.59 5.93
CA ASP A 120 -4.16 -3.90 6.60
C ASP A 120 -5.17 -3.91 7.78
N LYS A 121 -5.42 -2.76 8.45
CA LYS A 121 -6.46 -2.60 9.48
C LYS A 121 -7.87 -2.41 8.93
N ALA A 122 -7.99 -1.91 7.71
CA ALA A 122 -9.27 -1.84 7.01
C ALA A 122 -9.71 -3.23 6.55
N THR A 123 -10.95 -3.60 6.82
CA THR A 123 -11.49 -4.92 6.44
C THR A 123 -12.30 -4.87 5.15
N ARG A 124 -12.84 -3.71 4.75
CA ARG A 124 -13.59 -3.56 3.49
C ARG A 124 -12.99 -2.52 2.55
N ALA A 125 -12.55 -1.35 3.03
CA ALA A 125 -11.77 -0.42 2.22
C ALA A 125 -10.97 0.60 3.04
N LEU A 126 -9.93 1.14 2.39
CA LEU A 126 -9.26 2.37 2.80
C LEU A 126 -9.67 3.49 1.84
N LEU A 127 -9.99 4.66 2.35
CA LEU A 127 -10.25 5.87 1.56
C LEU A 127 -9.15 6.89 1.88
N VAL A 128 -8.36 7.27 0.88
CA VAL A 128 -7.27 8.24 1.04
C VAL A 128 -7.61 9.51 0.25
N ASN A 129 -7.52 10.67 0.88
CA ASN A 129 -7.59 11.96 0.21
C ASN A 129 -6.28 12.72 0.46
N ILE A 130 -5.64 13.19 -0.59
CA ILE A 130 -4.27 13.71 -0.48
C ILE A 130 -3.92 14.70 -1.61
N PRO A 131 -3.14 15.75 -1.32
CA PRO A 131 -2.50 16.55 -2.36
C PRO A 131 -1.55 15.70 -3.23
N LEU A 132 -1.55 15.96 -4.54
CA LEU A 132 -0.70 15.26 -5.51
C LEU A 132 0.30 16.19 -6.18
N GLY A 133 1.51 15.68 -6.37
CA GLY A 133 2.60 16.35 -7.07
C GLY A 133 3.25 17.50 -6.30
N GLU A 134 3.92 18.36 -7.05
CA GLU A 134 4.57 19.57 -6.54
C GLU A 134 3.56 20.73 -6.42
N GLY A 135 3.96 21.83 -5.76
CA GLY A 135 3.14 23.05 -5.64
C GLY A 135 2.35 23.18 -4.34
N TRP A 136 2.30 22.11 -3.55
CA TRP A 136 1.68 22.10 -2.22
C TRP A 136 2.64 22.56 -1.13
N GLU A 137 3.08 23.83 -1.18
CA GLU A 137 3.82 24.44 -0.08
C GLU A 137 2.87 24.77 1.08
N HIS A 138 2.90 23.94 2.12
CA HIS A 138 2.10 24.14 3.31
C HIS A 138 3.02 24.20 4.54
N PRO A 139 3.44 25.40 4.98
CA PRO A 139 4.20 25.54 6.21
C PRO A 139 3.32 25.24 7.43
N GLU A 140 3.94 25.11 8.61
CA GLU A 140 3.20 25.05 9.88
C GLU A 140 2.21 26.21 9.97
N ARG A 141 0.93 25.91 10.26
CA ARG A 141 -0.08 26.94 10.54
C ARG A 141 -0.69 26.72 11.91
N HIS A 142 -1.31 27.77 12.43
CA HIS A 142 -2.09 27.75 13.67
C HIS A 142 -1.38 27.19 14.92
N GLY A 143 -0.04 27.18 14.94
CA GLY A 143 0.75 26.62 16.03
C GLY A 143 0.77 25.08 16.07
N ASN A 144 0.37 24.41 14.99
CA ASN A 144 0.40 22.96 14.83
C ASN A 144 1.62 22.53 13.97
N PRO A 145 2.68 21.96 14.58
CA PRO A 145 3.85 21.49 13.85
C PRO A 145 3.56 20.34 12.87
N GLY A 146 2.41 19.68 13.02
CA GLY A 146 1.95 18.58 12.17
C GLY A 146 1.35 19.04 10.83
N GLU A 147 1.24 20.33 10.55
CA GLU A 147 0.67 20.82 9.27
C GLU A 147 1.70 21.02 8.16
N LEU A 148 2.99 20.87 8.47
CA LEU A 148 4.04 20.92 7.46
C LEU A 148 3.91 19.75 6.48
N HIS A 149 3.84 20.01 5.18
CA HIS A 149 3.98 18.95 4.18
C HIS A 149 5.44 18.48 4.14
N ARG A 150 5.68 17.21 4.45
CA ARG A 150 7.01 16.58 4.52
C ARG A 150 7.32 15.70 3.32
N SER A 151 6.29 15.25 2.60
CA SER A 151 6.45 14.37 1.46
C SER A 151 5.51 14.70 0.31
N GLN A 152 5.95 14.37 -0.90
CA GLN A 152 5.18 14.48 -2.13
C GLN A 152 4.61 13.11 -2.50
N TRP A 153 3.41 13.12 -3.07
CA TRP A 153 2.67 11.91 -3.44
C TRP A 153 2.17 12.00 -4.87
N TYR A 154 2.17 10.86 -5.54
CA TYR A 154 1.73 10.71 -6.91
C TYR A 154 0.75 9.53 -7.00
N ILE A 155 -0.02 9.46 -8.09
CA ILE A 155 -1.02 8.40 -8.30
C ILE A 155 -0.36 7.02 -8.19
N GLU A 156 0.87 6.87 -8.68
CA GLU A 156 1.56 5.58 -8.71
C GLU A 156 1.97 5.09 -7.31
N ASP A 157 2.06 5.98 -6.31
CA ASP A 157 2.28 5.58 -4.92
C ASP A 157 1.11 4.77 -4.35
N PHE A 158 -0.07 4.85 -4.98
CA PHE A 158 -1.28 4.13 -4.57
C PHE A 158 -1.54 2.87 -5.40
N HIS A 159 -0.72 2.56 -6.41
CA HIS A 159 -0.82 1.31 -7.18
C HIS A 159 -0.84 0.03 -6.31
N PRO A 160 -0.08 -0.08 -5.19
CA PRO A 160 -0.15 -1.26 -4.31
C PRO A 160 -1.53 -1.55 -3.70
N TYR A 161 -2.46 -0.60 -3.80
CA TYR A 161 -3.80 -0.67 -3.26
C TYR A 161 -4.76 -0.50 -4.44
N PRO A 162 -5.26 -1.59 -5.06
CA PRO A 162 -6.22 -1.49 -6.15
C PRO A 162 -7.35 -0.55 -5.77
N ASN A 163 -7.58 0.47 -6.60
CA ASN A 163 -8.39 1.61 -6.21
C ASN A 163 -9.19 2.17 -7.38
N ILE A 164 -10.25 2.90 -6.99
CA ILE A 164 -10.95 3.83 -7.87
C ILE A 164 -10.45 5.22 -7.50
N ALA A 165 -9.62 5.79 -8.37
CA ALA A 165 -9.05 7.12 -8.20
C ALA A 165 -9.90 8.20 -8.88
N GLU A 166 -9.98 9.37 -8.26
CA GLU A 166 -10.48 10.60 -8.87
C GLU A 166 -9.49 11.73 -8.57
N THR A 167 -9.19 12.54 -9.57
CA THR A 167 -8.31 13.70 -9.42
C THR A 167 -9.06 14.99 -9.64
N PHE A 168 -8.80 15.95 -8.75
CA PHE A 168 -9.38 17.28 -8.78
C PHE A 168 -8.28 18.31 -8.99
N THR A 169 -8.60 19.39 -9.71
CA THR A 169 -7.69 20.50 -9.89
C THR A 169 -8.04 21.62 -8.91
N LEU A 170 -7.09 21.95 -8.03
CA LEU A 170 -7.19 23.06 -7.09
C LEU A 170 -6.16 24.15 -7.46
N PRO A 171 -6.33 25.40 -6.96
CA PRO A 171 -5.37 26.47 -7.26
C PRO A 171 -3.91 26.15 -6.91
N ALA A 172 -3.69 25.32 -5.89
CA ALA A 172 -2.35 24.91 -5.45
C ALA A 172 -1.78 23.72 -6.25
N GLY A 173 -2.63 22.92 -6.91
CA GLY A 173 -2.19 21.73 -7.62
C GLY A 173 -3.27 20.66 -7.74
N ALA A 174 -2.85 19.48 -8.19
CA ALA A 174 -3.72 18.31 -8.27
C ALA A 174 -4.02 17.75 -6.87
N TYR A 175 -5.21 17.21 -6.69
CA TYR A 175 -5.66 16.59 -5.45
C TYR A 175 -6.31 15.25 -5.76
N GLY A 176 -5.90 14.19 -5.08
CA GLY A 176 -6.37 12.83 -5.31
C GLY A 176 -7.34 12.37 -4.23
N SER A 177 -8.35 11.61 -4.67
CA SER A 177 -9.17 10.75 -3.80
C SER A 177 -9.05 9.32 -4.30
N PHE A 178 -8.70 8.40 -3.41
CA PHE A 178 -8.45 6.99 -3.71
C PHE A 178 -9.33 6.12 -2.84
N PHE A 179 -10.35 5.51 -3.43
CA PHE A 179 -11.14 4.49 -2.77
C PHE A 179 -10.54 3.11 -3.05
N CYS A 180 -9.92 2.51 -2.03
CA CYS A 180 -9.16 1.26 -2.14
C CYS A 180 -9.93 0.09 -1.49
N PRO A 181 -10.83 -0.60 -2.23
CA PRO A 181 -11.54 -1.76 -1.70
C PRO A 181 -10.60 -2.93 -1.40
N LYS A 182 -11.02 -3.80 -0.48
CA LYS A 182 -10.33 -5.06 -0.16
C LYS A 182 -10.72 -6.21 -1.06
N ASP A 183 -11.93 -6.18 -1.59
CA ASP A 183 -12.40 -7.12 -2.59
C ASP A 183 -11.81 -6.72 -3.95
N CYS A 184 -10.54 -7.06 -4.15
CA CYS A 184 -9.78 -6.79 -5.37
C CYS A 184 -9.01 -8.04 -5.80
N PRO A 185 -8.78 -8.25 -7.10
CA PRO A 185 -7.99 -9.36 -7.59
C PRO A 185 -6.58 -9.34 -7.00
N THR A 186 -6.09 -10.50 -6.57
CA THR A 186 -4.75 -10.62 -5.99
C THR A 186 -3.67 -10.18 -6.98
N ASP A 187 -3.82 -10.52 -8.26
CA ASP A 187 -2.89 -10.16 -9.33
C ASP A 187 -2.75 -8.64 -9.50
N GLU A 188 -3.84 -7.88 -9.43
CA GLU A 188 -3.78 -6.42 -9.50
C GLU A 188 -2.97 -5.83 -8.34
N ARG A 189 -3.15 -6.38 -7.13
CA ARG A 189 -2.38 -5.96 -5.95
C ARG A 189 -0.91 -6.33 -6.07
N VAL A 190 -0.61 -7.52 -6.61
CA VAL A 190 0.77 -7.98 -6.88
C VAL A 190 1.47 -7.07 -7.88
N LEU A 191 0.82 -6.75 -8.99
CA LEU A 191 1.36 -5.85 -10.02
C LEU A 191 1.55 -4.43 -9.47
N GLY A 192 0.61 -3.94 -8.68
CA GLY A 192 0.71 -2.64 -8.04
C GLY A 192 1.89 -2.53 -7.06
N LEU A 193 2.11 -3.57 -6.25
CA LEU A 193 3.28 -3.67 -5.37
C LEU A 193 4.59 -3.73 -6.16
N LEU A 194 4.63 -4.45 -7.28
CA LEU A 194 5.80 -4.48 -8.15
C LEU A 194 6.09 -3.14 -8.82
N SER A 195 5.05 -2.44 -9.29
CA SER A 195 5.18 -1.10 -9.87
C SER A 195 5.82 -0.13 -8.87
N LEU A 196 5.37 -0.13 -7.62
CA LEU A 196 6.00 0.70 -6.59
C LEU A 196 7.41 0.21 -6.23
N ALA A 197 7.63 -1.10 -6.18
CA ALA A 197 8.95 -1.66 -5.93
C ALA A 197 9.98 -1.21 -6.98
N ASP A 198 9.64 -1.26 -8.25
CA ASP A 198 10.49 -0.82 -9.36
C ASP A 198 10.79 0.68 -9.28
N ARG A 199 9.78 1.50 -9.00
CA ARG A 199 9.98 2.94 -8.78
C ARG A 199 10.97 3.21 -7.64
N ARG A 200 10.81 2.54 -6.50
CA ARG A 200 11.73 2.71 -5.35
C ARG A 200 13.14 2.23 -5.65
N LYS A 201 13.28 1.17 -6.45
CA LYS A 201 14.58 0.71 -6.94
C LYS A 201 15.24 1.77 -7.82
N ASN A 202 14.51 2.38 -8.75
CA ASN A 202 15.00 3.43 -9.64
C ASN A 202 15.39 4.72 -8.89
N GLU A 203 14.75 4.98 -7.75
CA GLU A 203 15.12 6.06 -6.82
C GLU A 203 16.32 5.71 -5.90
N GLY A 204 16.89 4.51 -6.03
CA GLY A 204 17.99 4.03 -5.19
C GLY A 204 17.57 3.55 -3.79
N ARG A 205 16.26 3.47 -3.50
CA ARG A 205 15.71 2.99 -2.23
C ARG A 205 15.54 1.47 -2.25
N ILE A 206 16.67 0.75 -2.29
CA ILE A 206 16.71 -0.69 -2.52
C ILE A 206 15.95 -1.49 -1.45
N GLU A 207 16.11 -1.16 -0.17
CA GLU A 207 15.41 -1.87 0.92
C GLU A 207 13.87 -1.74 0.81
N ARG A 208 13.38 -0.57 0.36
CA ARG A 208 11.95 -0.36 0.10
C ARG A 208 11.46 -1.18 -1.08
N ALA A 209 12.23 -1.21 -2.16
CA ALA A 209 11.93 -2.05 -3.32
C ALA A 209 11.81 -3.53 -2.91
N LEU A 210 12.77 -4.04 -2.14
CA LEU A 210 12.74 -5.41 -1.63
C LEU A 210 11.56 -5.65 -0.69
N LYS A 211 11.21 -4.70 0.19
CA LYS A 211 10.02 -4.80 1.06
C LYS A 211 8.74 -5.02 0.22
N TYR A 212 8.49 -4.17 -0.77
CA TYR A 212 7.28 -4.26 -1.60
C TYR A 212 7.26 -5.51 -2.46
N ALA A 213 8.38 -5.86 -3.08
CA ALA A 213 8.46 -7.08 -3.89
C ALA A 213 8.31 -8.36 -3.04
N ARG A 214 8.81 -8.37 -1.79
CA ARG A 214 8.56 -9.47 -0.84
C ARG A 214 7.08 -9.54 -0.42
N LYS A 215 6.41 -8.40 -0.23
CA LYS A 215 4.96 -8.36 0.00
C LYS A 215 4.20 -8.92 -1.20
N ALA A 216 4.54 -8.52 -2.43
CA ALA A 216 3.97 -9.07 -3.65
C ALA A 216 4.13 -10.60 -3.70
N ARG A 217 5.34 -11.08 -3.37
CA ARG A 217 5.66 -12.51 -3.30
C ARG A 217 4.85 -13.27 -2.25
N SER A 218 4.54 -12.64 -1.13
CA SER A 218 3.72 -13.25 -0.08
C SER A 218 2.25 -13.41 -0.49
N LEU A 219 1.77 -12.56 -1.41
CA LEU A 219 0.41 -12.65 -1.95
C LEU A 219 0.31 -13.71 -3.03
N ASP A 220 1.29 -13.76 -3.95
CA ASP A 220 1.39 -14.82 -4.95
C ASP A 220 2.83 -15.41 -5.02
N PRO A 221 3.06 -16.54 -4.32
CA PRO A 221 4.30 -17.29 -4.40
C PRO A 221 4.51 -18.03 -5.73
N ALA A 222 3.62 -17.99 -6.71
CA ALA A 222 3.86 -18.53 -8.04
C ALA A 222 4.16 -17.43 -9.08
N HIS A 223 3.93 -16.16 -8.75
CA HIS A 223 4.11 -15.04 -9.68
C HIS A 223 5.55 -14.93 -10.18
N GLN A 224 5.76 -15.28 -11.45
CA GLN A 224 7.10 -15.40 -12.04
C GLN A 224 7.82 -14.05 -12.13
N GLU A 225 7.13 -12.99 -12.53
CA GLU A 225 7.70 -11.65 -12.65
C GLU A 225 8.18 -11.13 -11.29
N THR A 226 7.45 -11.41 -10.20
CA THR A 226 7.89 -11.04 -8.85
C THR A 226 9.18 -11.73 -8.45
N VAL A 227 9.35 -13.01 -8.81
CA VAL A 227 10.60 -13.73 -8.54
C VAL A 227 11.76 -13.10 -9.30
N LEU A 228 11.59 -12.84 -10.60
CA LEU A 228 12.64 -12.26 -11.43
C LEU A 228 13.04 -10.87 -10.92
N PHE A 229 12.06 -10.04 -10.56
CA PHE A 229 12.30 -8.73 -9.98
C PHE A 229 13.10 -8.82 -8.66
N LEU A 230 12.70 -9.71 -7.75
CA LEU A 230 13.42 -9.92 -6.49
C LEU A 230 14.83 -10.42 -6.71
N VAL A 231 15.04 -11.41 -7.59
CA VAL A 231 16.36 -11.96 -7.91
C VAL A 231 17.28 -10.88 -8.44
N ASP A 232 16.83 -10.11 -9.43
CA ASP A 232 17.63 -9.03 -10.01
C ASP A 232 17.99 -7.96 -8.96
N THR A 233 17.01 -7.56 -8.14
CA THR A 233 17.21 -6.56 -7.08
C THR A 233 18.16 -7.06 -6.00
N LEU A 234 18.04 -8.32 -5.57
CA LEU A 234 18.92 -8.95 -4.58
C LEU A 234 20.36 -9.08 -5.09
N LEU A 235 20.55 -9.48 -6.36
CA LEU A 235 21.88 -9.57 -6.96
C LEU A 235 22.54 -8.18 -7.06
N GLY A 236 21.78 -7.16 -7.46
CA GLY A 236 22.23 -5.76 -7.46
C GLY A 236 22.65 -5.28 -6.06
N ASN A 237 21.96 -5.74 -5.02
CA ASN A 237 22.28 -5.47 -3.61
C ASN A 237 23.33 -6.42 -3.00
N ARG A 238 23.97 -7.28 -3.80
CA ARG A 238 24.97 -8.28 -3.37
C ARG A 238 24.44 -9.33 -2.39
N GLN A 239 23.12 -9.53 -2.33
CA GLN A 239 22.45 -10.54 -1.53
C GLN A 239 22.30 -11.86 -2.31
N THR A 240 23.42 -12.37 -2.85
CA THR A 240 23.43 -13.50 -3.79
C THR A 240 22.86 -14.80 -3.19
N ASN A 241 23.13 -15.08 -1.92
CA ASN A 241 22.62 -16.28 -1.26
C ASN A 241 21.09 -16.27 -1.16
N GLU A 242 20.50 -15.12 -0.82
CA GLU A 242 19.04 -14.98 -0.76
C GLU A 242 18.41 -15.15 -2.15
N ALA A 243 19.05 -14.64 -3.21
CA ALA A 243 18.58 -14.84 -4.58
C ALA A 243 18.61 -16.33 -4.99
N ILE A 244 19.67 -17.07 -4.61
CA ILE A 244 19.79 -18.51 -4.84
C ILE A 244 18.66 -19.27 -4.13
N ASP A 245 18.42 -18.97 -2.85
CA ASP A 245 17.39 -19.63 -2.05
C ASP A 245 15.98 -19.32 -2.59
N LEU A 246 15.75 -18.08 -3.01
CA LEU A 246 14.51 -17.68 -3.67
C LEU A 246 14.25 -18.47 -4.96
N LEU A 247 15.27 -18.66 -5.81
CA LEU A 247 15.14 -19.42 -7.04
C LEU A 247 14.91 -20.90 -6.78
N ARG A 248 15.58 -21.50 -5.79
CA ARG A 248 15.33 -22.89 -5.36
C ARG A 248 13.89 -23.06 -4.88
N ALA A 249 13.39 -22.11 -4.10
CA ALA A 249 12.00 -22.12 -3.63
C ALA A 249 11.02 -21.99 -4.81
N ALA A 250 11.29 -21.10 -5.76
CA ALA A 250 10.46 -20.89 -6.95
C ALA A 250 10.40 -22.14 -7.84
N ILE A 251 11.52 -22.84 -8.04
CA ILE A 251 11.58 -24.11 -8.77
C ILE A 251 10.74 -25.18 -8.08
N THR A 252 10.82 -25.26 -6.75
CA THR A 252 10.07 -26.24 -5.96
C THR A 252 8.56 -26.00 -6.03
N GLN A 253 8.15 -24.73 -6.01
CA GLN A 253 6.73 -24.32 -6.07
C GLN A 253 6.16 -24.44 -7.48
N SER A 254 6.96 -24.08 -8.49
CA SER A 254 6.57 -24.06 -9.90
C SER A 254 7.64 -24.73 -10.77
N PRO A 255 7.63 -26.08 -10.89
CA PRO A 255 8.60 -26.81 -11.70
C PRO A 255 8.63 -26.41 -13.18
N GLY A 256 7.54 -25.83 -13.72
CA GLY A 256 7.47 -25.31 -15.08
C GLY A 256 8.09 -23.92 -15.28
N PHE A 257 8.65 -23.30 -14.24
CA PHE A 257 9.24 -21.97 -14.33
C PHE A 257 10.69 -22.05 -14.86
N HIS A 258 10.83 -22.29 -16.16
CA HIS A 258 12.12 -22.56 -16.82
C HIS A 258 13.18 -21.46 -16.61
N TYR A 259 12.77 -20.18 -16.57
CA TYR A 259 13.69 -19.07 -16.31
C TYR A 259 14.38 -19.17 -14.94
N ALA A 260 13.71 -19.72 -13.92
CA ALA A 260 14.31 -19.86 -12.59
C ALA A 260 15.50 -20.84 -12.60
N TYR A 261 15.43 -21.91 -13.39
CA TYR A 261 16.53 -22.87 -13.55
C TYR A 261 17.74 -22.21 -14.22
N ILE A 262 17.53 -21.47 -15.31
CA ILE A 262 18.63 -20.76 -16.00
C ILE A 262 19.25 -19.70 -15.10
N ALA A 263 18.44 -18.89 -14.43
CA ALA A 263 18.93 -17.88 -13.51
C ALA A 263 19.78 -18.52 -12.39
N LEU A 264 19.27 -19.59 -11.78
CA LEU A 264 19.97 -20.29 -10.70
C LEU A 264 21.31 -20.89 -11.17
N ALA A 265 21.30 -21.61 -12.31
CA ALA A 265 22.51 -22.20 -12.85
C ALA A 265 23.57 -21.14 -13.21
N ARG A 266 23.18 -20.01 -13.79
CA ARG A 266 24.09 -18.90 -14.11
C ARG A 266 24.71 -18.29 -12.85
N ILE A 267 23.90 -18.05 -11.82
CA ILE A 267 24.37 -17.52 -10.55
C ILE A 267 25.34 -18.51 -9.89
N LEU A 268 24.98 -19.80 -9.81
CA LEU A 268 25.83 -20.84 -9.22
C LEU A 268 27.18 -20.96 -9.93
N ARG A 269 27.19 -20.89 -11.27
CA ARG A 269 28.43 -20.89 -12.06
C ARG A 269 29.28 -19.65 -11.77
N ALA A 270 28.67 -18.47 -11.70
CA ALA A 270 29.37 -17.23 -11.35
C ALA A 270 29.94 -17.25 -9.92
N THR A 271 29.32 -17.98 -9.00
CA THR A 271 29.81 -18.19 -7.63
C THR A 271 30.74 -19.40 -7.47
N ASN A 272 31.32 -19.92 -8.56
CA ASN A 272 32.22 -21.08 -8.59
C ASN A 272 31.64 -22.40 -8.07
N ASN A 273 30.31 -22.54 -8.05
CA ASN A 273 29.63 -23.80 -7.76
C ASN A 273 29.19 -24.49 -9.07
N THR A 274 30.18 -24.73 -9.93
CA THR A 274 29.99 -25.34 -11.26
C THR A 274 29.29 -26.70 -11.21
N PRO A 275 29.62 -27.63 -10.28
CA PRO A 275 28.94 -28.93 -10.23
C PRO A 275 27.44 -28.80 -10.01
N GLU A 276 27.01 -27.91 -9.12
CA GLU A 276 25.58 -27.69 -8.88
C GLU A 276 24.92 -26.95 -10.05
N ALA A 277 25.60 -25.97 -10.66
CA ALA A 277 25.11 -25.29 -11.85
C ALA A 277 24.78 -26.28 -12.99
N GLN A 278 25.69 -27.22 -13.26
CA GLN A 278 25.49 -28.27 -14.26
C GLN A 278 24.30 -29.16 -13.92
N ARG A 279 24.14 -29.54 -12.65
CA ARG A 279 23.00 -30.34 -12.19
C ARG A 279 21.67 -29.61 -12.43
N ILE A 280 21.58 -28.31 -12.10
CA ILE A 280 20.37 -27.51 -12.34
C ILE A 280 20.08 -27.38 -13.84
N ALA A 281 21.11 -27.17 -14.68
CA ALA A 281 20.95 -27.12 -16.14
C ALA A 281 20.43 -28.45 -16.71
N GLN A 282 20.97 -29.59 -16.24
CA GLN A 282 20.46 -30.92 -16.61
C GLN A 282 19.01 -31.13 -16.18
N GLN A 283 18.62 -30.65 -14.99
CA GLN A 283 17.24 -30.72 -14.53
C GLN A 283 16.30 -29.96 -15.47
N LEU A 284 16.69 -28.76 -15.93
CA LEU A 284 15.92 -28.01 -16.91
C LEU A 284 15.78 -28.78 -18.23
N LEU A 285 16.86 -29.33 -18.77
CA LEU A 285 16.85 -30.08 -20.04
C LEU A 285 15.97 -31.33 -19.99
N ALA A 286 15.72 -31.88 -18.80
CA ALA A 286 14.83 -33.02 -18.59
C ALA A 286 13.34 -32.62 -18.55
N LEU A 287 13.00 -31.33 -18.47
CA LEU A 287 11.62 -30.85 -18.44
C LEU A 287 10.99 -30.87 -19.85
N PRO A 288 9.67 -31.10 -19.95
CA PRO A 288 8.96 -30.99 -21.21
C PRO A 288 8.85 -29.53 -21.67
N ASN A 289 8.84 -29.32 -23.00
CA ASN A 289 8.54 -28.02 -23.62
C ASN A 289 9.47 -26.86 -23.19
N VAL A 290 10.75 -27.15 -22.94
CA VAL A 290 11.74 -26.09 -22.72
C VAL A 290 11.90 -25.26 -24.00
N ALA A 291 11.82 -23.94 -23.87
CA ALA A 291 11.98 -23.04 -25.01
C ALA A 291 13.39 -23.21 -25.63
N PRO A 292 13.53 -23.18 -26.98
CA PRO A 292 14.81 -23.46 -27.64
C PRO A 292 15.98 -22.58 -27.18
N ASP A 293 15.72 -21.32 -26.85
CA ASP A 293 16.70 -20.37 -26.34
C ASP A 293 17.18 -20.75 -24.92
N LEU A 294 16.28 -21.19 -24.05
CA LEU A 294 16.62 -21.68 -22.71
C LEU A 294 17.34 -23.02 -22.76
N HIS A 295 16.98 -23.89 -23.71
CA HIS A 295 17.68 -25.16 -23.95
C HIS A 295 19.14 -24.90 -24.35
N ALA A 296 19.37 -24.01 -25.32
CA ALA A 296 20.73 -23.64 -25.75
C ALA A 296 21.54 -23.01 -24.61
N GLN A 297 20.92 -22.16 -23.79
CA GLN A 297 21.57 -21.59 -22.60
C GLN A 297 21.96 -22.66 -21.57
N ALA A 298 21.11 -23.67 -21.36
CA ALA A 298 21.40 -24.78 -20.46
C ALA A 298 22.58 -25.63 -20.95
N GLU A 299 22.66 -25.92 -22.25
CA GLU A 299 23.80 -26.65 -22.84
C GLU A 299 25.14 -25.90 -22.65
N LEU A 300 25.13 -24.59 -22.83
CA LEU A 300 26.31 -23.74 -22.57
C LEU A 300 26.75 -23.73 -21.10
N LEU A 301 25.88 -24.14 -20.17
CA LEU A 301 26.18 -24.27 -18.74
C LEU A 301 26.79 -25.63 -18.39
N LEU A 302 26.78 -26.60 -19.32
CA LEU A 302 27.37 -27.93 -19.12
C LEU A 302 28.86 -28.00 -19.49
N VAL A 303 29.36 -27.04 -20.27
CA VAL A 303 30.76 -26.89 -20.67
C VAL A 303 31.49 -25.94 -19.72
#